data_AF-A0AAW5ZT81-F1
#
_entry.id   AF-A0AAW5ZT81-F1
#
_cell.length_a   1.000
_cell.length_b   1.000
_cell.length_c   1.000
_cell.angle_alpha   90.00
_cell.angle_beta   90.00
_cell.angle_gamma   90.00
#
_symmetry.space_group_name_H-M   'P 1'
#
loop_
_entity.id
_entity.type
_entity.pdbx_description
1 polymer ?
#
loop_
_entity_poly.entity_id
_entity_poly.type
_entity_poly.pdbx_seq_one_letter_code
_entity_poly.pdbx_strand_id
1 'polypeptide(L)'
;MSQHYFETTYQNRPVRVTLSWDRPLQTYHLMVEWLDADRYVYTNLQERAPYVFELDDYRAKLDVLGIQAPASMFEQARRDQAANTGARYVYHKEDGTYVEHFLGAAPACVEQRRGLPFKVGDVTITHGVYEYLKTHCLLPTAPVMLVARHAMGDWGEICEEDRDSNQRALIHGGRLMSVYRVGSRKMWVITEADRSVTTLLFPDEY
;
A
#
# COMPACT_ATOMS: atom_id res chain seq x y z
N MET A 1 9.77 2.18 3.52
CA MET A 1 9.47 3.61 3.62
C MET A 1 8.57 4.06 4.79
N SER A 2 8.97 5.07 5.56
CA SER A 2 7.99 5.99 6.19
C SER A 2 7.74 7.17 5.23
N GLN A 3 6.57 7.78 5.32
CA GLN A 3 6.16 8.88 4.44
C GLN A 3 5.59 10.03 5.27
N HIS A 4 6.06 11.23 4.98
CA HIS A 4 5.62 12.49 5.57
C HIS A 4 4.95 13.30 4.47
N TYR A 5 3.71 13.74 4.71
CA TYR A 5 2.92 14.51 3.77
C TYR A 5 2.69 15.92 4.28
N PHE A 6 2.73 16.88 3.37
CA PHE A 6 2.40 18.27 3.62
C PHE A 6 1.72 18.85 2.38
N GLU A 7 0.47 19.29 2.51
CA GLU A 7 -0.27 19.93 1.43
C GLU A 7 -0.15 21.44 1.55
N THR A 8 0.10 22.09 0.42
CA THR A 8 0.28 23.55 0.35
C THR A 8 0.01 24.02 -1.07
N THR A 9 0.41 25.25 -1.41
CA THR A 9 0.28 25.79 -2.76
C THR A 9 1.63 26.14 -3.36
N TYR A 10 1.76 25.92 -4.67
CA TYR A 10 2.88 26.38 -5.48
C TYR A 10 2.29 27.11 -6.69
N GLN A 11 2.68 28.36 -6.91
CA GLN A 11 2.12 29.21 -7.97
C GLN A 11 0.57 29.28 -7.93
N ASN A 12 -0.01 29.45 -6.73
CA ASN A 12 -1.46 29.48 -6.47
C ASN A 12 -2.22 28.20 -6.85
N ARG A 13 -1.53 27.08 -7.03
CA ARG A 13 -2.12 25.79 -7.34
C ARG A 13 -1.79 24.76 -6.26
N PRO A 14 -2.71 23.84 -5.95
CA PRO A 14 -2.54 22.91 -4.85
C PRO A 14 -1.47 21.87 -5.17
N VAL A 15 -0.52 21.69 -4.25
CA VAL A 15 0.55 20.69 -4.33
C VAL A 15 0.65 19.89 -3.04
N ARG A 16 1.16 18.67 -3.17
CA ARG A 16 1.56 17.85 -2.01
C ARG A 16 3.07 17.63 -2.05
N VAL A 17 3.71 17.97 -0.94
CA VAL A 17 5.10 17.62 -0.64
C VAL A 17 5.10 16.28 0.09
N THR A 18 5.85 15.32 -0.44
CA THR A 18 6.06 14.01 0.16
C THR A 18 7.54 13.80 0.42
N LEU A 19 7.92 13.70 1.69
CA LEU A 19 9.27 13.36 2.13
C LEU A 19 9.26 11.96 2.75
N SER A 20 10.14 11.09 2.28
CA SER A 20 10.09 9.68 2.60
C SER A 20 11.44 9.14 3.02
N TRP A 21 11.47 8.27 4.03
CA TRP A 21 12.68 7.55 4.45
C TRP A 21 12.59 6.07 4.04
N ASP A 22 13.44 5.62 3.13
CA ASP A 22 13.48 4.22 2.69
C ASP A 22 14.50 3.39 3.50
N ARG A 23 13.98 2.46 4.31
CA ARG A 23 14.82 1.60 5.16
C ARG A 23 15.69 0.62 4.37
N PRO A 24 15.20 -0.16 3.38
CA PRO A 24 16.09 -1.02 2.60
C PRO A 24 17.24 -0.27 1.91
N LEU A 25 16.94 0.90 1.34
CA LEU A 25 17.90 1.69 0.57
C LEU A 25 18.71 2.68 1.41
N GLN A 26 18.35 2.87 2.69
CA GLN A 26 18.97 3.81 3.62
C GLN A 26 19.09 5.24 3.05
N THR A 27 18.05 5.69 2.33
CA THR A 27 18.03 6.99 1.65
C THR A 27 16.69 7.68 1.81
N TYR A 28 16.72 9.00 1.69
CA TYR A 28 15.54 9.84 1.62
C TYR A 28 15.06 10.03 0.17
N HIS A 29 13.76 10.26 0.01
CA HIS A 29 13.12 10.63 -1.25
C HIS A 29 12.23 11.84 -1.04
N LEU A 30 12.31 12.81 -1.95
CA LEU A 30 11.46 14.00 -1.96
C LEU A 30 10.70 14.08 -3.29
N MET A 31 9.41 14.29 -3.18
CA MET A 31 8.50 14.52 -4.30
C MET A 31 7.60 15.71 -4.00
N VAL A 32 7.33 16.51 -5.01
CA VAL A 32 6.32 17.57 -5.01
C VAL A 32 5.40 17.32 -6.19
N GLU A 33 4.15 16.96 -5.91
CA GLU A 33 3.16 16.61 -6.93
C GLU A 33 2.04 17.66 -6.98
N TRP A 34 1.46 17.86 -8.18
CA TRP A 34 0.24 18.64 -8.31
C TRP A 34 -0.94 17.80 -7.83
N LEU A 35 -1.84 18.38 -7.03
CA LEU A 35 -3.07 17.69 -6.63
C LEU A 35 -4.15 17.76 -7.72
N ASP A 36 -3.99 18.66 -8.70
CA ASP A 36 -4.94 18.93 -9.78
C ASP A 36 -4.44 18.45 -11.16
N ALA A 37 -3.29 17.77 -11.23
CA ALA A 37 -2.71 17.27 -12.47
C ALA A 37 -1.86 16.02 -12.24
N ASP A 38 -1.88 15.10 -13.20
CA ASP A 38 -1.07 13.87 -13.18
C ASP A 38 0.39 14.13 -13.60
N ARG A 39 1.08 14.99 -12.85
CA ARG A 39 2.51 15.32 -13.06
C ARG A 39 3.14 15.89 -11.79
N TYR A 40 4.46 15.92 -11.75
CA TYR A 40 5.24 16.44 -10.62
C TYR A 40 5.76 17.86 -10.89
N VAL A 41 5.86 18.67 -9.83
CA VAL A 41 6.69 19.89 -9.81
C VAL A 41 8.15 19.49 -9.68
N TYR A 42 8.43 18.50 -8.83
CA TYR A 42 9.78 18.03 -8.53
C TYR A 42 9.77 16.59 -8.06
N THR A 43 10.78 15.82 -8.44
CA THR A 43 11.15 14.56 -7.79
C THR A 43 12.65 14.40 -7.81
N ASN A 44 13.24 14.00 -6.67
CA ASN A 44 14.68 13.76 -6.60
C ASN A 44 15.15 12.67 -7.58
N LEU A 45 14.26 11.78 -8.02
CA LEU A 45 14.55 10.74 -9.01
C LEU A 45 14.91 11.28 -10.40
N GLN A 46 14.61 12.55 -10.69
CA GLN A 46 14.99 13.22 -11.93
C GLN A 46 16.36 13.91 -11.85
N GLU A 47 16.99 13.95 -10.67
CA GLU A 47 18.31 14.54 -10.49
C GLU A 47 19.43 13.60 -10.99
N ARG A 48 20.57 14.18 -11.37
CA ARG A 48 21.73 13.40 -11.87
C ARG A 48 22.28 12.40 -10.85
N ALA A 49 22.15 12.71 -9.56
CA ALA A 49 22.57 11.85 -8.45
C ALA A 49 21.41 11.77 -7.43
N PRO A 50 20.40 10.92 -7.66
CA PRO A 50 19.13 10.98 -6.91
C PRO A 50 19.23 10.52 -5.44
N TYR A 51 20.32 9.83 -5.06
CA TYR A 51 20.48 9.17 -3.76
C TYR A 51 21.55 9.79 -2.84
N VAL A 52 22.09 10.96 -3.18
CA VAL A 52 23.14 11.62 -2.38
C VAL A 52 22.63 12.77 -1.51
N PHE A 53 21.33 13.04 -1.56
CA PHE A 53 20.72 14.17 -0.87
C PHE A 53 20.34 13.83 0.57
N GLU A 54 20.75 14.70 1.48
CA GLU A 54 20.34 14.68 2.88
C GLU A 54 19.13 15.62 3.11
N LEU A 55 18.55 15.56 4.31
CA LEU A 55 17.38 16.37 4.67
C LEU A 55 17.60 17.88 4.48
N ASP A 56 18.82 18.38 4.74
CA ASP A 56 19.14 19.79 4.56
C ASP A 56 19.18 20.22 3.08
N ASP A 57 19.64 19.32 2.19
CA ASP A 57 19.61 19.58 0.75
C ASP A 57 18.16 19.67 0.25
N TYR A 58 17.29 18.79 0.74
CA TYR A 58 15.88 18.80 0.40
C TYR A 58 15.16 20.05 0.90
N ARG A 59 15.51 20.54 2.09
CA ARG A 59 15.00 21.81 2.60
C ARG A 59 15.40 22.97 1.67
N ALA A 60 16.69 23.05 1.31
CA ALA A 60 17.17 24.06 0.38
C ALA A 60 16.49 23.98 -1.00
N LYS A 61 16.19 22.77 -1.49
CA LYS A 61 15.41 22.59 -2.73
C LYS A 61 13.99 23.14 -2.63
N LEU A 62 13.30 22.90 -1.52
CA LEU A 62 11.96 23.45 -1.30
C LEU A 62 11.99 24.98 -1.15
N ASP A 63 13.01 25.53 -0.49
CA ASP A 63 13.22 26.98 -0.40
C ASP A 63 13.40 27.63 -1.79
N VAL A 64 14.17 27.01 -2.67
CA VAL A 64 14.32 27.45 -4.08
C VAL A 64 13.01 27.40 -4.84
N LEU A 65 12.15 26.42 -4.56
CA LEU A 65 10.78 26.34 -5.10
C LEU A 65 9.81 27.34 -4.44
N GLY A 66 10.24 28.06 -3.40
CA GLY A 66 9.36 28.94 -2.62
C GLY A 66 8.32 28.19 -1.80
N ILE A 67 8.53 26.90 -1.53
CA ILE A 67 7.65 26.06 -0.73
C ILE A 67 8.23 25.96 0.68
N GLN A 68 7.49 26.45 1.67
CA GLN A 68 7.90 26.41 3.07
C GLN A 68 7.28 25.19 3.76
N ALA A 69 8.00 24.08 3.80
CA ALA A 69 7.57 22.90 4.54
C ALA A 69 7.84 23.07 6.05
N PRO A 70 6.95 22.59 6.93
CA PRO A 70 7.09 22.74 8.37
C PRO A 70 8.32 21.96 8.89
N ALA A 71 9.02 22.52 9.87
CA ALA A 71 10.22 21.90 10.48
C ALA A 71 9.95 20.49 11.01
N SER A 72 8.74 20.25 11.53
CA SER A 72 8.32 18.95 12.05
C SER A 72 8.39 17.84 11.00
N MET A 73 8.24 18.16 9.72
CA MET A 73 8.37 17.19 8.61
C MET A 73 9.77 16.59 8.56
N PHE A 74 10.80 17.44 8.64
CA PHE A 74 12.20 17.03 8.60
C PHE A 74 12.64 16.38 9.91
N GLU A 75 12.18 16.90 11.05
CA GLU A 75 12.48 16.32 12.37
C GLU A 75 11.97 14.89 12.49
N GLN A 76 10.75 14.64 12.03
CA GLN A 76 10.15 13.31 12.09
C GLN A 76 10.80 12.34 11.09
N ALA A 77 11.15 12.81 9.89
CA ALA A 77 11.91 12.00 8.93
C ALA A 77 13.32 11.64 9.45
N ARG A 78 13.99 12.55 10.16
CA ARG A 78 15.27 12.28 10.84
C ARG A 78 15.11 11.25 11.94
N ARG A 79 14.03 11.34 12.72
CA ARG A 79 13.71 10.37 13.77
C ARG A 79 13.47 8.98 13.19
N ASP A 80 12.78 8.90 12.06
CA ASP A 80 12.51 7.63 11.39
C ASP A 80 13.77 6.98 10.83
N GLN A 81 14.72 7.77 10.30
CA GLN A 81 16.05 7.27 9.95
C GLN A 81 16.78 6.72 11.17
N ALA A 82 16.90 7.50 12.24
CA ALA A 82 17.63 7.11 13.45
C ALA A 82 17.06 5.83 14.09
N ALA A 83 15.73 5.67 14.08
CA ALA A 83 15.05 4.48 14.59
C ALA A 83 14.96 3.34 13.56
N ASN A 84 15.40 3.56 12.32
CA ASN A 84 15.17 2.70 11.17
C ASN A 84 13.69 2.28 11.05
N THR A 85 12.80 3.25 11.24
CA THR A 85 11.34 3.10 11.22
C THR A 85 10.83 3.27 9.80
N GLY A 86 9.89 2.41 9.42
CA GLY A 86 9.08 2.61 8.21
C GLY A 86 7.65 2.31 8.59
N ALA A 87 6.74 2.26 7.61
CA ALA A 87 5.34 1.87 7.84
C ALA A 87 4.54 2.98 8.52
N ARG A 88 5.11 4.18 8.51
CA ARG A 88 4.65 5.32 9.25
C ARG A 88 4.22 6.37 8.25
N TYR A 89 3.04 6.94 8.48
CA TYR A 89 2.46 7.98 7.66
C TYR A 89 2.15 9.17 8.57
N VAL A 90 2.76 10.31 8.27
CA VAL A 90 2.63 11.49 9.12
C VAL A 90 2.16 12.65 8.25
N TYR A 91 1.07 13.29 8.65
CA TYR A 91 0.53 14.45 7.94
C TYR A 91 0.85 15.69 8.75
N HIS A 92 1.57 16.62 8.14
CA HIS A 92 2.02 17.86 8.76
C HIS A 92 1.09 19.00 8.37
N LYS A 93 0.87 19.92 9.31
CA LYS A 93 0.16 21.18 9.10
C LYS A 93 1.15 22.34 9.05
N GLU A 94 0.71 23.47 8.51
CA GLU A 94 1.53 24.70 8.39
C GLU A 94 1.99 25.24 9.76
N ASP A 95 1.20 25.03 10.82
CA ASP A 95 1.54 25.42 12.19
C ASP A 95 2.61 24.54 12.86
N GLY A 96 3.14 23.55 12.13
CA GLY A 96 4.14 22.61 12.61
C GLY A 96 3.56 21.42 13.40
N THR A 97 2.27 21.43 13.72
CA THR A 97 1.61 20.25 14.28
C THR A 97 1.52 19.15 13.25
N TYR A 98 1.45 17.92 13.71
CA TYR A 98 1.31 16.77 12.83
C TYR A 98 0.40 15.73 13.47
N VAL A 99 -0.29 15.00 12.60
CA VAL A 99 -1.04 13.82 12.99
C VAL A 99 -0.32 12.61 12.42
N GLU A 100 0.09 11.73 13.32
CA GLU A 100 0.58 10.42 12.93
C GLU A 100 -0.63 9.53 12.70
N HIS A 101 -0.78 9.09 11.46
CA HIS A 101 -1.76 8.07 11.13
C HIS A 101 -1.09 6.70 11.29
N PHE A 102 -1.30 6.09 12.45
CA PHE A 102 -1.30 4.64 12.55
C PHE A 102 -2.49 4.18 11.69
N LEU A 103 -2.28 3.26 10.74
CA LEU A 103 -3.34 2.74 9.87
C LEU A 103 -4.62 2.45 10.68
N GLY A 104 -5.65 3.25 10.46
CA GLY A 104 -6.91 3.20 11.21
C GLY A 104 -7.95 4.27 10.80
N ALA A 105 -7.54 5.47 10.38
CA ALA A 105 -8.47 6.46 9.82
C ALA A 105 -7.74 7.60 9.10
N ALA A 106 -7.74 7.66 7.77
CA ALA A 106 -7.51 8.90 7.00
C ALA A 106 -8.64 9.00 5.96
N PRO A 107 -9.10 10.21 5.61
CA PRO A 107 -10.17 10.40 4.64
C PRO A 107 -9.73 9.83 3.29
N ALA A 108 -10.70 9.30 2.56
CA ALA A 108 -10.54 8.52 1.34
C ALA A 108 -9.49 9.09 0.38
N CYS A 109 -8.33 8.45 0.28
CA CYS A 109 -7.71 7.98 -0.97
C CYS A 109 -6.34 7.35 -0.68
N VAL A 110 -6.17 6.11 -1.13
CA VAL A 110 -4.94 5.29 -1.23
C VAL A 110 -4.53 4.53 0.04
N GLU A 111 -4.98 3.26 0.13
CA GLU A 111 -4.57 2.25 1.11
C GLU A 111 -3.16 1.69 0.81
N GLN A 112 -2.24 1.71 1.78
CA GLN A 112 -1.06 0.83 1.80
C GLN A 112 -0.91 0.16 3.17
N ARG A 113 -1.51 -1.04 3.30
CA ARG A 113 -1.40 -1.94 4.47
C ARG A 113 0.03 -2.49 4.60
N ARG A 114 0.55 -2.60 5.83
CA ARG A 114 1.78 -3.36 6.13
C ARG A 114 1.47 -4.52 7.07
N GLY A 115 1.76 -5.72 6.59
CA GLY A 115 1.25 -6.99 7.10
C GLY A 115 0.18 -7.53 6.15
N LEU A 116 0.09 -8.86 6.02
CA LEU A 116 -1.06 -9.48 5.36
C LEU A 116 -2.32 -8.98 6.11
N PRO A 117 -3.40 -8.51 5.43
CA PRO A 117 -4.57 -7.95 6.11
C PRO A 117 -5.23 -8.95 7.06
N PHE A 118 -4.92 -10.23 6.94
CA PHE A 118 -5.36 -11.31 7.80
C PHE A 118 -4.34 -12.46 7.76
N LYS A 119 -4.41 -13.35 8.76
CA LYS A 119 -3.64 -14.60 8.77
C LYS A 119 -4.23 -15.58 7.74
N VAL A 120 -3.38 -16.12 6.88
CA VAL A 120 -3.75 -17.29 6.06
C VAL A 120 -3.70 -18.51 6.97
N GLY A 121 -4.85 -19.16 7.13
CA GLY A 121 -4.96 -20.45 7.81
C GLY A 121 -4.38 -21.61 7.00
N ASP A 122 -4.82 -22.83 7.31
CA ASP A 122 -4.45 -24.00 6.52
C ASP A 122 -4.97 -23.88 5.10
N VAL A 123 -4.09 -24.05 4.11
CA VAL A 123 -4.45 -23.94 2.70
C VAL A 123 -4.93 -25.29 2.19
N THR A 124 -6.14 -25.32 1.65
CA THR A 124 -6.72 -26.51 1.02
C THR A 124 -7.16 -26.21 -0.40
N ILE A 125 -7.25 -27.23 -1.24
CA ILE A 125 -7.72 -27.14 -2.62
C ILE A 125 -8.71 -28.26 -2.87
N THR A 126 -9.81 -27.98 -3.55
CA THR A 126 -10.76 -29.01 -3.96
C THR A 126 -10.14 -29.96 -4.99
N HIS A 127 -10.69 -31.16 -5.09
CA HIS A 127 -10.24 -32.14 -6.06
C HIS A 127 -10.35 -31.63 -7.50
N GLY A 128 -11.44 -30.93 -7.85
CA GLY A 128 -11.60 -30.36 -9.19
C GLY A 128 -10.53 -29.32 -9.51
N VAL A 129 -10.24 -28.40 -8.58
CA VAL A 129 -9.17 -27.40 -8.78
C VAL A 129 -7.80 -28.07 -8.91
N TYR A 130 -7.50 -29.07 -8.08
CA TYR A 130 -6.26 -29.83 -8.16
C TYR A 130 -6.06 -30.47 -9.54
N GLU A 131 -7.06 -31.22 -10.04
CA GLU A 131 -6.97 -31.91 -11.33
C GLU A 131 -6.85 -30.93 -12.51
N TYR A 132 -7.59 -29.81 -12.46
CA TYR A 132 -7.48 -28.77 -13.47
C TYR A 132 -6.09 -28.15 -13.49
N LEU A 133 -5.55 -27.74 -12.34
CA LEU A 133 -4.21 -27.14 -12.26
C LEU A 133 -3.11 -28.12 -12.67
N LYS A 134 -3.25 -29.40 -12.31
CA LYS A 134 -2.32 -30.46 -12.69
C LYS A 134 -2.30 -30.67 -14.20
N THR A 135 -3.47 -30.82 -14.83
CA THR A 135 -3.61 -31.08 -16.27
C THR A 135 -3.07 -29.92 -17.13
N HIS A 136 -3.12 -28.69 -16.60
CA HIS A 136 -2.63 -27.50 -17.30
C HIS A 136 -1.21 -27.07 -16.87
N CYS A 137 -0.49 -27.89 -16.11
CA CYS A 137 0.86 -27.60 -15.60
C CYS A 137 0.98 -26.31 -14.76
N LEU A 138 -0.11 -25.91 -14.09
CA LEU A 138 -0.18 -24.72 -13.24
C LEU A 138 -0.08 -25.03 -11.74
N LEU A 139 -0.13 -26.32 -11.35
CA LEU A 139 -0.11 -26.74 -9.95
C LEU A 139 1.09 -26.22 -9.12
N PRO A 140 2.33 -26.12 -9.64
CA PRO A 140 3.47 -25.62 -8.86
C PRO A 140 3.39 -24.14 -8.49
N THR A 141 2.63 -23.33 -9.24
CA THR A 141 2.66 -21.87 -9.15
C THR A 141 1.32 -21.26 -8.75
N ALA A 142 0.22 -21.73 -9.34
CA ALA A 142 -1.09 -21.11 -9.19
C ALA A 142 -1.57 -21.08 -7.72
N PRO A 143 -1.55 -22.16 -6.93
CA PRO A 143 -2.05 -22.12 -5.56
C PRO A 143 -1.33 -21.08 -4.70
N VAL A 144 0.01 -21.07 -4.75
CA VAL A 144 0.84 -20.14 -3.98
C VAL A 144 0.57 -18.70 -4.41
N MET A 145 0.50 -18.43 -5.71
CA MET A 145 0.23 -17.09 -6.24
C MET A 145 -1.16 -16.57 -5.85
N LEU A 146 -2.20 -17.40 -5.99
CA LEU A 146 -3.57 -16.99 -5.70
C LEU A 146 -3.79 -16.73 -4.21
N VAL A 147 -3.20 -17.58 -3.34
CA VAL A 147 -3.22 -17.37 -1.90
C VAL A 147 -2.44 -16.12 -1.52
N ALA A 148 -1.25 -15.89 -2.10
CA ALA A 148 -0.47 -14.69 -1.83
C ALA A 148 -1.24 -13.41 -2.21
N ARG A 149 -1.90 -13.40 -3.38
CA ARG A 149 -2.76 -12.28 -3.80
C ARG A 149 -3.91 -12.06 -2.82
N HIS A 150 -4.62 -13.12 -2.45
CA HIS A 150 -5.73 -13.07 -1.49
C HIS A 150 -5.27 -12.49 -0.15
N ALA A 151 -4.12 -12.98 0.33
CA ALA A 151 -3.49 -12.55 1.56
C ALA A 151 -2.89 -11.15 1.49
N MET A 152 -2.74 -10.54 0.32
CA MET A 152 -2.37 -9.13 0.16
C MET A 152 -3.60 -8.22 0.06
N GLY A 153 -4.81 -8.79 0.06
CA GLY A 153 -6.05 -8.05 -0.15
C GLY A 153 -6.32 -7.69 -1.61
N ASP A 154 -5.62 -8.34 -2.55
CA ASP A 154 -6.07 -8.35 -3.94
C ASP A 154 -7.27 -9.29 -4.02
N TRP A 155 -8.46 -8.74 -4.29
CA TRP A 155 -9.69 -9.54 -4.31
C TRP A 155 -10.06 -10.09 -5.70
N GLY A 156 -9.32 -9.68 -6.73
CA GLY A 156 -9.57 -10.06 -8.12
C GLY A 156 -10.92 -9.58 -8.68
N GLU A 157 -11.58 -10.45 -9.46
CA GLU A 157 -12.82 -10.21 -10.22
C GLU A 157 -14.09 -10.31 -9.34
N ILE A 158 -14.19 -9.51 -8.27
CA ILE A 158 -15.40 -9.37 -7.44
C ILE A 158 -16.09 -7.99 -7.64
N CYS A 159 -17.38 -7.91 -7.35
CA CYS A 159 -18.15 -6.65 -7.42
C CYS A 159 -17.85 -5.71 -6.23
N GLU A 160 -18.39 -4.50 -6.27
CA GLU A 160 -18.16 -3.49 -5.21
C GLU A 160 -18.77 -3.93 -3.88
N GLU A 161 -19.96 -4.54 -3.91
CA GLU A 161 -20.64 -5.05 -2.72
C GLU A 161 -19.84 -6.14 -2.00
N ASP A 162 -19.19 -7.03 -2.76
CA ASP A 162 -18.32 -8.07 -2.21
C ASP A 162 -17.00 -7.49 -1.67
N ARG A 163 -16.48 -6.41 -2.28
CA ARG A 163 -15.31 -5.70 -1.74
C ARG A 163 -15.64 -5.03 -0.41
N ASP A 164 -16.80 -4.41 -0.31
CA ASP A 164 -17.29 -3.81 0.94
C ASP A 164 -17.57 -4.88 2.00
N SER A 165 -18.06 -6.05 1.58
CA SER A 165 -18.20 -7.21 2.45
C SER A 165 -16.84 -7.67 3.00
N ASN A 166 -15.83 -7.83 2.15
CA ASN A 166 -14.46 -8.15 2.57
C ASN A 166 -13.88 -7.08 3.52
N GLN A 167 -14.09 -5.79 3.24
CA GLN A 167 -13.59 -4.72 4.09
C GLN A 167 -14.22 -4.76 5.48
N ARG A 168 -15.55 -4.97 5.56
CA ARG A 168 -16.24 -5.18 6.84
C ARG A 168 -15.74 -6.43 7.55
N ALA A 169 -15.52 -7.52 6.82
CA ALA A 169 -15.05 -8.79 7.37
C ALA A 169 -13.62 -8.73 7.92
N LEU A 170 -12.78 -7.83 7.41
CA LEU A 170 -11.45 -7.57 7.97
C LEU A 170 -11.49 -6.85 9.32
N ILE A 171 -12.50 -5.99 9.54
CA ILE A 171 -12.63 -5.19 10.77
C ILE A 171 -13.44 -5.95 11.83
N HIS A 172 -14.54 -6.57 11.42
CA HIS A 172 -15.54 -7.16 12.31
C HIS A 172 -15.49 -8.68 12.37
N GLY A 173 -14.59 -9.30 11.62
CA GLY A 173 -14.62 -10.75 11.37
C GLY A 173 -15.69 -11.13 10.35
N GLY A 174 -15.65 -12.37 9.88
CA GLY A 174 -16.49 -12.85 8.78
C GLY A 174 -15.66 -13.38 7.63
N ARG A 175 -16.24 -14.18 6.75
CA ARG A 175 -15.54 -14.83 5.64
C ARG A 175 -14.96 -13.81 4.64
N LEU A 176 -13.81 -14.12 4.07
CA LEU A 176 -13.20 -13.36 2.99
C LEU A 176 -13.25 -14.16 1.70
N MET A 177 -13.41 -13.48 0.57
CA MET A 177 -13.52 -14.12 -0.74
C MET A 177 -12.74 -13.35 -1.81
N SER A 178 -12.08 -14.09 -2.69
CA SER A 178 -11.48 -13.56 -3.93
C SER A 178 -11.83 -14.42 -5.11
N VAL A 179 -11.86 -13.80 -6.29
CA VAL A 179 -12.16 -14.48 -7.55
C VAL A 179 -11.05 -14.20 -8.53
N TYR A 180 -10.40 -15.24 -9.03
CA TYR A 180 -9.33 -15.11 -10.01
C TYR A 180 -9.61 -15.93 -11.25
N ARG A 181 -9.12 -15.44 -12.38
CA ARG A 181 -9.15 -16.16 -13.64
C ARG A 181 -7.85 -16.93 -13.83
N VAL A 182 -7.97 -18.24 -14.04
CA VAL A 182 -6.84 -19.15 -14.27
C VAL A 182 -7.11 -19.94 -15.54
N GLY A 183 -6.46 -19.55 -16.63
CA GLY A 183 -6.82 -20.02 -17.96
C GLY A 183 -8.25 -19.59 -18.31
N SER A 184 -9.11 -20.56 -18.64
CA SER A 184 -10.51 -20.30 -19.03
C SER A 184 -11.51 -20.34 -17.86
N ARG A 185 -11.08 -20.72 -16.64
CA ARG A 185 -11.97 -20.88 -15.49
C ARG A 185 -11.79 -19.80 -14.43
N LYS A 186 -12.88 -19.49 -13.72
CA LYS A 186 -12.87 -18.72 -12.48
C LYS A 186 -12.57 -19.65 -11.31
N MET A 187 -11.67 -19.25 -10.43
CA MET A 187 -11.37 -19.93 -9.18
C MET A 187 -11.65 -18.98 -8.02
N TRP A 188 -12.29 -19.50 -6.99
CA TRP A 188 -12.55 -18.81 -5.75
C TRP A 188 -11.46 -19.16 -4.74
N VAL A 189 -11.03 -18.15 -3.97
CA VAL A 189 -10.18 -18.32 -2.80
C VAL A 189 -10.96 -17.76 -1.62
N ILE A 190 -11.29 -18.63 -0.67
CA ILE A 190 -12.15 -18.29 0.46
C ILE A 190 -11.39 -18.56 1.75
N THR A 191 -11.32 -17.56 2.64
CA THR A 191 -10.82 -17.73 4.01
C THR A 191 -11.98 -17.65 4.99
N GLU A 192 -12.13 -18.68 5.82
CA GLU A 192 -13.20 -18.75 6.82
C GLU A 192 -13.13 -17.62 7.86
N ALA A 193 -14.26 -17.37 8.54
CA ALA A 193 -14.42 -16.23 9.43
C ALA A 193 -13.42 -16.20 10.58
N ASP A 194 -13.03 -17.37 11.09
CA ASP A 194 -12.03 -17.57 12.14
C ASP A 194 -10.58 -17.60 11.62
N ARG A 195 -10.40 -17.46 10.30
CA ARG A 195 -9.12 -17.53 9.59
C ARG A 195 -8.39 -18.86 9.74
N SER A 196 -9.10 -19.94 10.10
CA SER A 196 -8.49 -21.26 10.31
C SER A 196 -8.13 -21.96 9.01
N VAL A 197 -8.93 -21.78 7.96
CA VAL A 197 -8.76 -22.46 6.67
C VAL A 197 -8.93 -21.48 5.51
N THR A 198 -8.11 -21.65 4.48
CA THR A 198 -8.22 -20.98 3.18
C THR A 198 -8.37 -22.02 2.08
N THR A 199 -9.49 -22.01 1.37
CA THR A 199 -9.83 -23.03 0.38
C THR A 199 -9.81 -22.44 -1.02
N LEU A 200 -9.19 -23.13 -1.97
CA LEU A 200 -9.32 -22.84 -3.40
C LEU A 200 -10.32 -23.83 -4.01
N LEU A 201 -11.35 -23.29 -4.67
CA LEU A 201 -12.43 -24.08 -5.25
C LEU A 201 -13.00 -23.42 -6.51
N PHE A 202 -13.73 -24.17 -7.32
CA PHE A 202 -14.55 -23.61 -8.38
C PHE A 202 -15.88 -23.05 -7.81
N PRO A 203 -16.51 -22.07 -8.50
CA PRO A 203 -17.83 -21.58 -8.11
C PRO A 203 -18.88 -22.69 -7.98
N ASP A 204 -18.81 -23.70 -8.86
CA ASP A 204 -19.75 -24.82 -8.90
C ASP A 204 -19.49 -25.89 -7.81
N GLU A 205 -18.40 -25.75 -7.05
CA GLU A 205 -18.04 -26.62 -5.92
C GLU A 205 -18.40 -26.02 -4.56
N TYR A 206 -19.00 -24.81 -4.58
CA TYR A 206 -19.48 -24.08 -3.40
C TYR A 206 -21.00 -24.15 -3.29
#